data_AF-A0A8T5PJR7-F1
#
_entry.id   AF-A0A8T5PJR7-F1
#
_cell.length_a   1.000
_cell.length_b   1.000
_cell.length_c   1.000
_cell.angle_alpha   90.00
_cell.angle_beta   90.00
_cell.angle_gamma   90.00
#
_symmetry.space_group_name_H-M   'P 1'
#
loop_
_entity.id
_entity.type
_entity.pdbx_description
1 polymer ?
#
loop_
_entity_poly.entity_id
_entity_poly.type
_entity_poly.pdbx_seq_one_letter_code
_entity_poly.pdbx_strand_id
1 'polypeptide(L)'
;MKIIFDTNSLIYSIKYKIDIFKEIEKNFQKPIEFCITESILSELETIGKLKKQSSVYARLSIQLIKKNNIKILLSKYRYTGKDIVIW
;
A
#
# COMPACT_ATOMS: atom_id res chain seq x y z
N MET A 1 -1.26 -0.29 17.00
CA MET A 1 -2.38 0.13 16.12
C MET A 1 -2.12 -0.46 14.75
N LYS A 2 -3.14 -0.89 14.00
CA LYS A 2 -2.96 -1.42 12.64
C LYS A 2 -3.45 -0.38 11.63
N ILE A 3 -2.68 -0.17 10.57
CA ILE A 3 -3.08 0.69 9.44
C ILE A 3 -2.97 -0.11 8.16
N ILE A 4 -4.06 -0.15 7.41
CA ILE A 4 -4.16 -0.85 6.13
C ILE A 4 -4.17 0.20 5.04
N PHE A 5 -3.21 0.10 4.11
CA PHE A 5 -3.13 1.01 2.98
C PHE A 5 -3.95 0.51 1.81
N ASP A 6 -4.65 1.40 1.12
CA ASP A 6 -5.22 1.13 -0.20
C ASP A 6 -4.18 1.32 -1.31
N THR A 7 -4.40 0.70 -2.48
CA THR A 7 -3.57 0.84 -3.69
C THR A 7 -3.33 2.31 -4.04
N ASN A 8 -4.39 3.13 -4.02
CA ASN A 8 -4.28 4.55 -4.38
C ASN A 8 -3.43 5.33 -3.38
N SER A 9 -3.55 5.03 -2.09
CA SER A 9 -2.78 5.73 -1.05
C SER A 9 -1.26 5.57 -1.25
N LEU A 10 -0.80 4.37 -1.63
CA LEU A 10 0.60 4.09 -1.94
C LEU A 10 1.06 4.74 -3.25
N ILE A 11 0.23 4.69 -4.29
CA ILE A 11 0.55 5.33 -5.57
C ILE A 11 0.67 6.84 -5.39
N TYR A 12 -0.26 7.47 -4.66
CA TYR A 12 -0.23 8.91 -4.43
C TYR A 12 0.89 9.34 -3.48
N SER A 13 1.24 8.54 -2.47
CA SER A 13 2.39 8.85 -1.61
C SER A 13 3.69 8.92 -2.42
N ILE A 14 3.90 7.96 -3.35
CA ILE A 14 5.03 8.01 -4.28
C ILE A 14 4.91 9.20 -5.25
N LYS A 15 3.74 9.41 -5.87
CA LYS A 15 3.53 10.48 -6.86
C LYS A 15 3.86 11.85 -6.29
N TYR A 16 3.44 12.11 -5.05
CA TYR A 16 3.65 13.38 -4.36
C TYR A 16 4.93 13.40 -3.50
N LYS A 17 5.75 12.34 -3.55
CA LYS A 17 7.01 12.21 -2.80
C LYS A 17 6.83 12.38 -1.29
N ILE A 18 5.72 11.86 -0.76
CA ILE A 18 5.40 11.89 0.67
C ILE A 18 5.84 10.58 1.30
N ASP A 19 6.65 10.66 2.35
CA ASP A 19 6.97 9.52 3.21
C ASP A 19 5.80 9.26 4.17
N ILE A 20 4.79 8.54 3.66
CA ILE A 20 3.53 8.33 4.39
C ILE A 20 3.73 7.55 5.70
N PHE A 21 4.75 6.70 5.79
CA PHE A 21 5.04 5.95 7.02
C PHE A 21 5.52 6.89 8.12
N LYS A 22 6.51 7.74 7.81
CA LYS A 22 7.02 8.72 8.77
C LYS A 22 5.94 9.72 9.19
N GLU A 23 5.12 10.19 8.25
CA GLU A 23 4.04 11.12 8.58
C GLU A 23 3.02 10.47 9.52
N ILE A 24 2.67 9.21 9.30
CA ILE A 24 1.77 8.51 10.23
C ILE A 24 2.46 8.30 11.58
N GLU A 25 3.70 7.80 11.64
CA GLU A 25 4.42 7.59 12.90
C GLU A 25 4.57 8.89 13.71
N LYS A 26 4.82 10.02 13.03
CA LYS A 26 4.89 11.34 13.66
C LYS A 26 3.56 11.77 14.27
N ASN A 27 2.45 11.50 13.58
CA ASN A 27 1.12 11.93 14.01
C ASN A 27 0.49 10.97 15.04
N PHE A 28 0.87 9.70 15.03
CA PHE A 28 0.36 8.68 15.92
C PHE A 28 1.49 8.19 16.83
N GLN A 29 1.57 8.73 18.05
CA GLN A 29 2.58 8.42 19.08
C GLN A 29 2.43 7.01 19.70
N LYS A 30 2.19 5.98 18.88
CA LYS A 30 2.01 4.58 19.29
C LYS A 30 2.68 3.67 18.25
N PRO A 31 3.10 2.45 18.62
CA PRO A 31 3.58 1.47 17.66
C PRO A 31 2.51 1.18 16.59
N ILE A 32 2.90 1.26 15.32
CA ILE A 32 2.03 1.06 14.16
C ILE A 32 2.48 -0.18 13.41
N GLU A 33 1.54 -1.09 13.18
CA GLU A 33 1.71 -2.20 12.25
C GLU A 33 1.13 -1.76 10.90
N PHE A 34 2.03 -1.49 9.95
CA PHE A 34 1.65 -1.17 8.59
C PHE A 34 1.31 -2.45 7.82
N CYS A 35 0.15 -2.43 7.15
CA CYS A 35 -0.38 -3.57 6.45
C CYS A 35 -0.89 -3.22 5.05
N ILE A 36 -0.89 -4.21 4.18
CA ILE A 36 -1.67 -4.27 2.94
C ILE A 36 -2.34 -5.63 2.84
N THR A 37 -3.32 -5.79 1.96
CA THR A 37 -3.85 -7.11 1.62
C THR A 37 -3.18 -7.67 0.37
N GLU A 38 -3.30 -8.98 0.13
CA GLU A 38 -2.82 -9.62 -1.10
C GLU A 38 -3.48 -9.07 -2.36
N SER A 39 -4.75 -8.66 -2.28
CA SER A 39 -5.49 -8.04 -3.39
C SER A 39 -4.85 -6.71 -3.79
N ILE A 40 -4.40 -5.90 -2.83
CA ILE A 40 -3.68 -4.64 -3.08
C ILE A 40 -2.35 -4.90 -3.77
N LEU A 41 -1.60 -5.90 -3.30
CA LEU A 41 -0.35 -6.29 -3.94
C LEU A 41 -0.58 -6.71 -5.40
N SER A 42 -1.62 -7.53 -5.63
CA SER A 42 -2.00 -8.00 -6.97
C SER A 42 -2.43 -6.85 -7.89
N GLU A 43 -3.14 -5.86 -7.36
CA GLU A 43 -3.55 -4.66 -8.10
C GLU A 43 -2.34 -3.81 -8.49
N LEU A 44 -1.40 -3.58 -7.56
CA LEU A 44 -0.16 -2.87 -7.84
C LEU A 44 0.68 -3.59 -8.91
N GLU A 45 0.78 -4.91 -8.87
CA GLU A 45 1.47 -5.69 -9.89
C GLU A 45 0.80 -5.55 -11.26
N THR A 46 -0.53 -5.55 -11.29
CA THR A 46 -1.31 -5.37 -12.52
C THR A 46 -1.09 -3.99 -13.12
N ILE A 47 -1.16 -2.92 -12.30
CA ILE A 47 -0.89 -1.54 -12.73
C ILE A 47 0.57 -1.38 -13.18
N GLY A 48 1.49 -2.03 -12.48
CA GLY A 48 2.93 -2.00 -12.74
C GLY A 48 3.34 -2.58 -14.10
N LYS A 49 2.51 -3.46 -14.69
CA LYS A 49 2.72 -4.06 -16.03
C LYS A 49 2.26 -3.17 -17.18
N LEU A 50 1.48 -2.12 -16.93
CA LEU A 50 0.99 -1.22 -17.98
C LEU A 50 2.10 -0.29 -18.50
N LYS A 51 1.88 0.35 -19.66
CA LYS A 51 2.76 1.36 -20.25
C LYS A 51 2.28 2.79 -19.93
N LYS A 52 2.05 3.08 -18.65
CA LYS A 52 1.57 4.40 -18.18
C LYS A 52 2.48 4.95 -17.08
N GLN A 53 2.41 6.25 -16.81
CA GLN A 53 3.17 6.86 -15.71
C GLN A 53 2.80 6.24 -14.35
N SER A 54 1.53 5.89 -14.14
CA SER A 54 1.05 5.18 -12.96
C SER A 54 1.77 3.83 -12.73
N SER A 55 2.26 3.19 -13.79
CA SER A 55 3.00 1.93 -13.70
C SER A 55 4.36 2.10 -13.03
N VAL A 56 5.02 3.25 -13.19
CA VAL A 56 6.25 3.58 -12.46
C VAL A 56 5.95 3.69 -10.97
N TYR A 57 4.89 4.42 -10.60
CA TYR A 57 4.49 4.60 -9.21
C TYR A 57 4.08 3.28 -8.54
N ALA A 58 3.37 2.41 -9.25
CA ALA A 58 3.01 1.11 -8.74
C ALA A 58 4.24 0.21 -8.47
N ARG A 59 5.23 0.20 -9.38
CA ARG A 59 6.48 -0.54 -9.16
C ARG A 59 7.28 -0.01 -7.98
N LEU A 60 7.36 1.31 -7.83
CA LEU A 60 8.00 1.94 -6.67
C LEU A 60 7.24 1.63 -5.37
N SER A 61 5.91 1.57 -5.42
CA SER A 61 5.07 1.19 -4.27
C SER A 61 5.39 -0.24 -3.81
N ILE A 62 5.55 -1.19 -4.74
CA ILE A 62 5.95 -2.58 -4.41
C ILE A 62 7.35 -2.61 -3.77
N GLN A 63 8.30 -1.83 -4.28
CA GLN A 63 9.63 -1.72 -3.66
C GLN A 63 9.54 -1.12 -2.25
N LEU A 64 8.69 -0.12 -2.05
CA LEU A 64 8.46 0.53 -0.77
C LEU A 64 7.85 -0.43 0.26
N ILE A 65 6.87 -1.26 -0.16
CA ILE A 65 6.27 -2.33 0.65
C ILE A 65 7.36 -3.27 1.16
N LYS A 66 8.24 -3.74 0.26
CA LYS A 66 9.35 -4.65 0.61
C LYS A 66 10.37 -3.98 1.53
N LYS A 67 10.77 -2.74 1.22
CA LYS A 67 11.79 -2.02 1.99
C LYS A 67 11.36 -1.74 3.43
N ASN A 68 10.08 -1.46 3.66
CA ASN A 68 9.56 -1.12 4.98
C ASN A 68 8.96 -2.33 5.73
N ASN A 69 9.15 -3.55 5.23
CA ASN A 69 8.61 -4.78 5.82
C ASN A 69 7.10 -4.69 6.13
N ILE A 70 6.32 -4.08 5.23
CA ILE A 70 4.87 -3.95 5.39
C ILE A 70 4.26 -5.36 5.39
N LYS A 71 3.41 -5.63 6.37
CA LYS A 71 2.78 -6.94 6.55
C LYS A 71 1.72 -7.15 5.46
N ILE A 72 1.76 -8.30 4.82
CA ILE A 72 0.75 -8.71 3.84
C ILE A 72 -0.29 -9.56 4.57
N LEU A 73 -1.55 -9.13 4.53
CA LEU A 73 -2.69 -9.81 5.11
C LEU A 73 -3.38 -10.66 4.04
N LEU A 74 -3.83 -11.85 4.43
CA LEU A 74 -4.59 -12.75 3.56
C LEU A 74 -5.88 -12.07 3.08
N SER A 75 -6.10 -12.11 1.78
CA SER A 75 -7.34 -11.58 1.19
C SER A 75 -8.47 -12.60 1.25
N LYS A 76 -9.66 -12.19 1.68
CA LYS A 76 -10.88 -13.01 1.52
C LYS A 76 -11.56 -12.73 0.18
N TYR A 77 -11.31 -11.56 -0.41
CA TYR A 77 -11.91 -11.15 -1.66
C TYR A 77 -10.85 -10.66 -2.66
N ARG A 78 -11.14 -10.85 -3.95
CA ARG A 78 -10.28 -10.36 -5.03
C ARG A 78 -10.32 -8.83 -5.19
N TYR A 79 -11.41 -8.19 -4.75
CA TYR A 79 -11.61 -6.75 -4.91
C TYR A 79 -11.11 -5.99 -3.68
N THR A 80 -10.07 -5.18 -3.87
CA THR A 80 -9.41 -4.35 -2.84
C THR A 80 -10.40 -3.61 -1.93
N GLY A 81 -11.36 -2.89 -2.51
CA GLY A 81 -12.32 -2.11 -1.73
C GLY A 81 -13.22 -2.97 -0.82
N LYS A 82 -13.53 -4.21 -1.19
CA LYS A 82 -14.28 -5.14 -0.33
C LYS A 82 -13.40 -5.83 0.70
N ASP A 83 -12.14 -6.03 0.35
CA ASP A 83 -11.17 -6.73 1.19
C ASP A 83 -10.65 -5.86 2.33
N ILE A 84 -10.53 -4.55 2.14
CA ILE A 84 -10.15 -3.63 3.22
C ILE A 84 -11.26 -3.52 4.29
N VAL A 85 -12.53 -3.53 3.90
CA VAL A 85 -13.68 -3.29 4.80
C VAL A 85 -13.85 -4.39 5.86
N ILE A 86 -13.27 -5.57 5.63
CA ILE A 86 -13.40 -6.73 6.53
C ILE A 86 -12.25 -6.88 7.52
N TRP A 87 -11.33 -5.90 7.58
CA TRP A 87 -10.20 -5.84 8.49
C TRP A 87 -10.25 -4.61 9.39
#